data_AF-A0A7S0V899-F1
#
_entry.id   AF-A0A7S0V899-F1
#
_cell.length_a   1.000
_cell.length_b   1.000
_cell.length_c   1.000
_cell.angle_alpha   90.00
_cell.angle_beta   90.00
_cell.angle_gamma   90.00
#
_symmetry.space_group_name_H-M   'P 1'
#
loop_
_entity.id
_entity.type
_entity.pdbx_description
1 polymer ?
#
loop_
_entity_poly.entity_id
_entity_poly.type
_entity_poly.pdbx_seq_one_letter_code
_entity_poly.pdbx_strand_id
1 'polypeptide(L)'
;SYSGYKPPEATEVAKRAIEYAECVVCFDDMWKEQSGMFIDGSGDVCCPHLLHLKCARDVCETSRGGKACPICRAPFAAVKAVPVLGDDPHGWFDAVDLNGDGRLSKKDVVAVLKAQ
;
A
#
# COMPACT_ATOMS: atom_id res chain seq x y z
N SER A 1 -0.46 31.10 -25.91
CA SER A 1 0.24 30.44 -24.78
C SER A 1 -0.80 29.72 -23.95
N TYR A 2 -0.72 28.40 -23.85
CA TYR A 2 -1.65 27.60 -23.02
C TYR A 2 -1.28 27.81 -21.55
N SER A 3 -1.82 28.87 -20.97
CA SER A 3 -1.70 29.22 -19.56
C SER A 3 -2.94 28.71 -18.85
N GLY A 4 -2.79 27.81 -17.87
CA GLY A 4 -3.83 27.64 -16.85
C GLY A 4 -4.10 26.25 -16.27
N TYR A 5 -3.54 25.15 -16.80
CA TYR A 5 -3.75 23.84 -16.17
C TYR A 5 -2.60 23.47 -15.24
N LYS A 6 -2.80 23.64 -13.93
CA LYS A 6 -2.00 22.99 -12.89
C LYS A 6 -2.74 21.70 -12.49
N PRO A 7 -2.28 20.50 -12.89
CA PRO A 7 -2.89 19.28 -12.40
C PRO A 7 -2.77 19.25 -10.87
N PRO A 8 -3.75 18.69 -10.15
CA PRO A 8 -3.57 18.37 -8.75
C PRO A 8 -2.31 17.52 -8.63
N GLU A 9 -1.39 17.97 -7.79
CA GLU A 9 -0.17 17.23 -7.45
C GLU A 9 -0.55 15.77 -7.13
N ALA A 10 0.27 14.80 -7.52
CA ALA A 10 0.00 13.35 -7.39
C ALA A 10 -0.53 12.90 -6.01
N THR A 11 -0.35 13.73 -4.99
CA THR A 11 -0.91 13.66 -3.65
C THR A 11 -2.45 13.65 -3.60
N GLU A 12 -3.15 14.43 -4.42
CA GLU A 12 -4.63 14.45 -4.43
C GLU A 12 -5.23 13.21 -5.10
N VAL A 13 -4.57 12.69 -6.13
CA VAL A 13 -4.96 11.41 -6.76
C VAL A 13 -4.76 10.27 -5.77
N ALA A 14 -3.63 10.23 -5.05
CA ALA A 14 -3.39 9.22 -4.02
C ALA A 14 -4.37 9.30 -2.84
N LYS A 15 -4.77 10.51 -2.40
CA LYS A 15 -5.80 10.68 -1.36
C LYS A 15 -7.15 10.12 -1.78
N ARG A 16 -7.58 10.41 -3.02
CA ARG A 16 -8.84 9.87 -3.55
C ARG A 16 -8.79 8.36 -3.67
N ALA A 17 -7.70 7.78 -4.17
CA ALA A 17 -7.55 6.33 -4.21
C ALA A 17 -7.66 5.70 -2.82
N ILE A 18 -7.10 6.32 -1.78
CA ILE A 18 -7.27 5.85 -0.38
C ILE A 18 -8.71 6.02 0.12
N GLU A 19 -9.40 7.10 -0.29
CA GLU A 19 -10.80 7.36 0.06
C GLU A 19 -11.75 6.34 -0.59
N TYR A 20 -11.53 6.03 -1.88
CA TYR A 20 -12.29 5.06 -2.67
C TYR A 20 -11.81 3.62 -2.53
N ALA A 21 -10.72 3.39 -1.79
CA ALA A 21 -10.09 2.08 -1.65
C ALA A 21 -9.71 1.45 -3.01
N GLU A 22 -9.01 2.20 -3.86
CA GLU A 22 -8.52 1.79 -5.19
C GLU A 22 -7.00 1.59 -5.20
N CYS A 23 -6.52 0.70 -6.07
CA CYS A 23 -5.09 0.52 -6.29
C CYS A 23 -4.54 1.67 -7.15
N VAL A 24 -3.52 2.38 -6.66
CA VAL A 24 -2.90 3.51 -7.38
C VAL A 24 -2.18 3.14 -8.68
N VAL A 25 -1.99 1.85 -8.98
CA VAL A 25 -1.29 1.38 -10.18
C VAL A 25 -2.26 1.06 -11.31
N CYS A 26 -3.34 0.32 -11.03
CA CYS A 26 -4.33 -0.07 -12.04
C CYS A 26 -5.68 0.65 -11.93
N PHE A 27 -5.91 1.40 -10.86
CA PHE A 27 -7.16 2.13 -10.55
C PHE A 27 -8.39 1.24 -10.34
N ASP A 28 -8.22 -0.07 -10.12
CA ASP A 28 -9.31 -0.96 -9.72
C ASP A 28 -9.49 -0.99 -8.19
N ASP A 29 -10.69 -1.34 -7.74
CA ASP A 29 -11.01 -1.49 -6.32
C ASP A 29 -10.08 -2.51 -5.62
N MET A 30 -9.59 -2.15 -4.43
CA MET A 30 -8.65 -2.96 -3.65
C MET A 30 -9.26 -4.29 -3.19
N TRP A 31 -10.54 -4.33 -2.81
CA TRP A 31 -11.22 -5.52 -2.28
C TRP A 31 -11.37 -6.67 -3.30
N LYS A 32 -11.19 -6.40 -4.61
CA LYS A 32 -11.35 -7.40 -5.67
C LYS A 32 -10.22 -8.42 -5.74
N GLU A 33 -9.05 -8.10 -5.21
CA GLU A 33 -7.87 -8.97 -5.28
C GLU A 33 -7.03 -8.88 -4.00
N GLN A 34 -6.12 -9.84 -3.82
CA GLN A 34 -5.25 -9.87 -2.65
C GLN A 34 -4.38 -8.61 -2.57
N SER A 35 -4.38 -7.97 -1.40
CA SER A 35 -3.53 -6.81 -1.09
C SER A 35 -2.07 -7.22 -0.84
N GLY A 36 -1.15 -6.33 -1.21
CA GLY A 36 0.27 -6.41 -0.94
C GLY A 36 0.82 -5.13 -0.34
N MET A 37 1.88 -5.27 0.45
CA MET A 37 2.59 -4.19 1.12
C MET A 37 4.09 -4.28 0.88
N PHE A 38 4.78 -3.15 1.02
CA PHE A 38 6.23 -3.07 0.87
C PHE A 38 6.92 -3.31 2.21
N ILE A 39 7.96 -4.13 2.19
CA ILE A 39 8.78 -4.48 3.36
C ILE A 39 10.25 -4.13 3.14
N ASP A 40 10.98 -3.86 4.21
CA ASP A 40 12.40 -3.52 4.19
C ASP A 40 13.28 -4.78 4.15
N GLY A 41 14.60 -4.60 4.30
CA GLY A 41 15.55 -5.71 4.29
C GLY A 41 15.48 -6.64 5.52
N SER A 42 14.85 -6.17 6.61
CA SER A 42 14.61 -6.93 7.84
C SER A 42 13.30 -7.72 7.77
N GLY A 43 12.41 -7.35 6.84
CA GLY A 43 11.08 -7.93 6.69
C GLY A 43 9.96 -7.09 7.29
N ASP A 44 10.29 -5.91 7.82
CA ASP A 44 9.34 -5.01 8.48
C ASP A 44 8.62 -4.12 7.45
N VAL A 45 7.38 -3.76 7.75
CA VAL A 45 6.54 -2.95 6.83
C VAL A 45 7.09 -1.53 6.73
N CYS A 46 7.38 -1.07 5.51
CA CYS A 46 7.96 0.26 5.31
C CYS A 46 6.95 1.40 5.43
N CYS A 47 5.68 1.15 5.08
CA CYS A 47 4.62 2.16 5.06
C CYS A 47 3.21 1.52 5.01
N PRO A 48 2.15 2.24 5.41
CA PRO A 48 0.75 1.75 5.41
C PRO A 48 0.12 1.53 4.02
N HIS A 49 0.83 1.80 2.92
CA HIS A 49 0.19 1.87 1.61
C HIS A 49 0.02 0.49 0.99
N LEU A 50 -1.23 0.15 0.69
CA LEU A 50 -1.61 -1.10 0.04
C LEU A 50 -1.79 -0.92 -1.46
N LEU A 51 -1.32 -1.89 -2.23
CA LEU A 51 -1.63 -2.09 -3.64
C LEU A 51 -2.17 -3.52 -3.82
N HIS A 52 -2.77 -3.86 -4.96
CA HIS A 52 -2.92 -5.28 -5.28
C HIS A 52 -1.54 -5.94 -5.29
N LEU A 53 -1.46 -7.17 -4.80
CA LEU A 53 -0.22 -7.93 -4.68
C LEU A 53 0.52 -8.03 -6.03
N LYS A 54 -0.22 -8.23 -7.13
CA LYS A 54 0.34 -8.23 -8.49
C LYS A 54 1.00 -6.89 -8.83
N CYS A 55 0.31 -5.79 -8.58
CA CYS A 55 0.79 -4.44 -8.90
C CYS A 55 1.99 -4.05 -8.04
N ALA A 56 2.00 -4.43 -6.76
CA ALA A 56 3.14 -4.21 -5.88
C ALA A 56 4.39 -4.96 -6.39
N ARG A 57 4.22 -6.22 -6.85
CA ARG A 57 5.31 -7.00 -7.46
C ARG A 57 5.81 -6.37 -8.75
N ASP A 58 4.91 -5.93 -9.63
CA ASP A 58 5.30 -5.22 -10.86
C ASP A 58 6.12 -3.96 -10.54
N VAL A 59 5.70 -3.16 -9.55
CA VAL A 59 6.46 -1.99 -9.09
C VAL A 59 7.84 -2.40 -8.57
N CYS A 60 7.93 -3.48 -7.80
CA CYS A 60 9.19 -4.01 -7.28
C CYS A 60 10.17 -4.44 -8.39
N GLU A 61 9.66 -5.11 -9.43
CA GLU A 61 10.45 -5.67 -10.53
C GLU A 61 10.87 -4.61 -11.56
N THR A 62 10.02 -3.60 -11.79
CA THR A 62 10.25 -2.57 -12.82
C THR A 62 11.01 -1.34 -12.31
N SER A 63 11.19 -1.21 -10.99
CA SER A 63 11.91 -0.07 -10.38
C SER A 63 13.40 -0.04 -10.79
N ARG A 64 13.78 0.94 -11.63
CA ARG A 64 15.17 1.22 -12.01
C ARG A 64 15.69 2.45 -11.26
N GLY A 65 16.72 2.28 -10.43
CA GLY A 65 17.31 3.38 -9.64
C GLY A 65 16.97 3.37 -8.14
N GLY A 66 16.39 2.28 -7.66
CA GLY A 66 16.01 2.11 -6.24
C GLY A 66 14.53 1.81 -6.10
N LYS A 67 14.18 0.96 -5.14
CA LYS A 67 12.80 0.56 -4.85
C LYS A 67 12.19 1.56 -3.86
N ALA A 68 11.16 2.28 -4.28
CA ALA A 68 10.47 3.26 -3.47
C ALA A 68 8.95 3.19 -3.67
N CYS A 69 8.18 3.29 -2.59
CA CYS A 69 6.73 3.26 -2.63
C CYS A 69 6.21 4.36 -3.60
N PRO A 70 5.29 4.06 -4.54
CA PRO A 70 4.80 5.04 -5.50
C PRO A 70 3.98 6.16 -4.86
N ILE A 71 3.52 5.97 -3.61
CA ILE A 71 2.68 6.95 -2.89
C ILE A 71 3.54 7.87 -2.00
N CYS A 72 4.33 7.31 -1.09
CA CYS A 72 5.12 8.10 -0.13
C CYS A 72 6.63 8.10 -0.38
N ARG A 73 7.11 7.36 -1.38
CA ARG A 73 8.54 7.18 -1.70
C ARG A 73 9.38 6.56 -0.58
N ALA A 74 8.76 5.94 0.43
CA ALA A 74 9.48 5.15 1.42
C ALA A 74 10.31 4.06 0.70
N PRO A 75 11.61 3.93 0.99
CA PRO A 75 12.44 2.89 0.40
C PRO A 75 11.96 1.52 0.88
N PHE A 76 12.03 0.51 0.02
CA PHE A 76 11.67 -0.86 0.36
C PHE A 76 12.61 -1.87 -0.28
N ALA A 77 12.62 -3.10 0.22
CA ALA A 77 13.44 -4.19 -0.32
C ALA A 77 12.61 -5.21 -1.12
N ALA A 78 11.41 -5.55 -0.62
CA ALA A 78 10.55 -6.58 -1.18
C ALA A 78 9.05 -6.28 -0.98
N VAL A 79 8.20 -7.21 -1.42
CA VAL A 79 6.73 -7.15 -1.31
C VAL A 79 6.25 -8.36 -0.54
N LYS A 80 5.35 -8.13 0.43
CA LYS A 80 4.66 -9.19 1.20
C LYS A 80 3.16 -9.13 0.89
N ALA A 81 2.53 -10.29 0.84
CA ALA A 81 1.07 -10.39 0.77
C ALA A 81 0.47 -10.06 2.14
N VAL A 82 -0.63 -9.30 2.15
CA VAL A 82 -1.41 -9.11 3.37
C VAL A 82 -2.29 -10.35 3.55
N PRO A 83 -2.21 -11.06 4.68
CA PRO A 83 -3.11 -12.18 4.95
C PRO A 83 -4.57 -11.73 4.98
N VAL A 84 -5.50 -12.66 4.81
CA VAL A 84 -6.93 -12.39 5.00
C VAL A 84 -7.25 -12.57 6.49
N LEU A 85 -7.90 -11.58 7.10
CA LEU A 85 -8.16 -11.60 8.55
C LEU A 85 -8.89 -12.87 9.02
N GLY A 86 -9.80 -13.40 8.22
CA GLY A 86 -10.56 -14.61 8.55
C GLY A 86 -9.75 -15.91 8.53
N ASP A 87 -8.65 -15.95 7.76
CA ASP A 87 -7.87 -17.17 7.52
C ASP A 87 -6.63 -17.23 8.42
N ASP A 88 -5.94 -16.11 8.58
CA ASP A 88 -4.74 -15.99 9.42
C ASP A 88 -4.78 -14.68 10.24
N PRO A 89 -5.50 -14.66 11.39
CA PRO A 89 -5.65 -13.47 12.21
C PRO A 89 -4.32 -12.96 12.79
N HIS A 90 -3.39 -13.87 13.11
CA HIS A 90 -2.10 -13.52 13.69
C HIS A 90 -1.19 -12.88 12.63
N GLY A 91 -1.03 -13.53 11.47
CA GLY A 91 -0.25 -12.96 10.38
C GLY A 91 -0.88 -11.67 9.83
N TRP A 92 -2.21 -11.54 9.87
CA TRP A 92 -2.90 -10.28 9.58
C TRP A 92 -2.49 -9.20 10.58
N PHE A 93 -2.58 -9.47 11.88
CA PHE A 93 -2.20 -8.52 12.91
C PHE A 93 -0.77 -8.03 12.73
N ASP A 94 0.19 -8.95 12.54
CA ASP A 94 1.60 -8.62 12.34
C ASP A 94 1.83 -7.78 11.07
N ALA A 95 0.98 -7.92 10.06
CA ALA A 95 1.03 -7.11 8.85
C ALA A 95 0.45 -5.70 9.08
N VAL A 96 -0.55 -5.56 9.96
CA VAL A 96 -1.22 -4.27 10.24
C VAL A 96 -0.56 -3.50 11.38
N ASP A 97 0.26 -4.14 12.22
CA ASP A 97 1.05 -3.51 13.28
C ASP A 97 2.28 -2.79 12.71
N LEU A 98 2.02 -1.65 12.06
CA LEU A 98 3.03 -0.92 11.27
C LEU A 98 4.16 -0.31 12.11
N ASN A 99 3.98 -0.15 13.42
CA ASN A 99 5.00 0.37 14.33
C ASN A 99 5.60 -0.72 15.24
N GLY A 100 5.13 -1.96 15.13
CA GLY A 100 5.61 -3.10 15.90
C GLY A 100 5.41 -2.97 17.40
N ASP A 101 4.41 -2.19 17.84
CA ASP A 101 4.15 -1.93 19.26
C ASP A 101 3.20 -2.94 19.91
N GLY A 102 2.75 -3.92 19.13
CA GLY A 102 1.79 -4.95 19.54
C GLY A 102 0.37 -4.42 19.65
N ARG A 103 0.04 -3.28 19.03
CA ARG A 103 -1.29 -2.65 19.08
C ARG A 103 -1.67 -2.11 17.70
N LEU A 104 -2.96 -2.18 17.39
CA LEU A 104 -3.50 -1.59 16.16
C LEU A 104 -4.30 -0.34 16.48
N SER A 105 -3.99 0.77 15.83
CA SER A 105 -4.86 1.94 15.89
C SER A 105 -6.10 1.71 15.02
N LYS A 106 -7.21 2.38 15.35
CA LYS A 106 -8.43 2.34 14.51
C LYS A 106 -8.13 2.72 13.05
N LYS A 107 -7.19 3.63 12.84
CA LYS A 107 -6.80 4.11 11.51
C LYS A 107 -6.13 2.98 10.70
N ASP A 108 -5.23 2.24 11.32
CA ASP A 108 -4.49 1.15 10.68
C ASP A 108 -5.44 0.01 10.30
N VAL A 109 -6.33 -0.36 11.23
CA VAL A 109 -7.36 -1.38 11.00
C VAL A 109 -8.29 -0.98 9.84
N VAL A 110 -8.81 0.25 9.84
CA VAL A 110 -9.75 0.69 8.78
C VAL A 110 -9.06 0.77 7.42
N ALA A 111 -7.80 1.19 7.36
CA ALA A 111 -7.05 1.24 6.10
C ALA A 111 -6.90 -0.15 5.47
N VAL A 112 -6.61 -1.17 6.28
CA VAL A 112 -6.43 -2.54 5.77
C VAL A 112 -7.76 -3.24 5.50
N LEU A 113 -8.78 -3.05 6.36
CA LEU A 113 -10.09 -3.67 6.16
C LEU A 113 -10.85 -3.16 4.94
N LYS A 114 -10.62 -1.91 4.51
CA LYS A 114 -11.18 -1.41 3.24
C LYS A 114 -10.60 -2.10 2.00
N ALA A 115 -9.48 -2.79 2.16
CA ALA A 115 -8.74 -3.44 1.08
C ALA A 115 -8.86 -4.98 1.12
N GLN A 116 -9.89 -5.50 1.80
CA GLN A 116 -10.21 -6.94 1.93
C GLN A 116 -11.71 -7.19 1.78
#